data_AF-A0A6N7JUZ8-F1
#
_entry.id   AF-A0A6N7JUZ8-F1
#
_cell.length_a   1.000
_cell.length_b   1.000
_cell.length_c   1.000
_cell.angle_alpha   90.00
_cell.angle_beta   90.00
_cell.angle_gamma   90.00
#
_symmetry.space_group_name_H-M   'P 1'
#
loop_
_entity.id
_entity.type
_entity.pdbx_description
1 polymer ?
#
loop_
_entity_poly.entity_id
_entity_poly.type
_entity_poly.pdbx_seq_one_letter_code
_entity_poly.pdbx_strand_id
1 'polypeptide(L)'
;MPASLNLAPLFLNMMAVALATAVMLVFFRLGNPHLRGVGTWALARLALAAGAAVHLVGIEPELRLLFLPGFLLIYLAFLLDYVGHCRFLGRSTGAWPGLLVGTVTIIMLMVIATAYGPLIGIILSLSMLAQILLITPTLLLLLRHRDPALRGPTLAVALPYLAWVIMPVARLILFSANQFQLGIDNGAVGPALVLGTTGLILQAIGMGWMIWTRTRQKRAAASTSLST
;
A
#
# COMPACT_ATOMS: atom_id res chain seq x y z
N MET A 1 -33.63 -4.93 2.09
CA MET A 1 -32.62 -4.34 1.19
C MET A 1 -31.30 -4.30 1.94
N PRO A 2 -30.22 -4.96 1.49
CA PRO A 2 -28.93 -4.79 2.15
C PRO A 2 -28.52 -3.32 1.99
N ALA A 3 -28.17 -2.66 3.10
CA ALA A 3 -27.68 -1.29 3.06
C ALA A 3 -26.50 -1.23 2.08
N SER A 4 -26.65 -0.45 1.00
CA SER A 4 -25.55 -0.22 0.06
C SER A 4 -24.39 0.37 0.84
N LEU A 5 -23.27 -0.35 0.87
CA LEU A 5 -22.11 0.05 1.65
C LEU A 5 -21.65 1.44 1.19
N ASN A 6 -21.74 2.44 2.06
CA ASN A 6 -21.30 3.79 1.73
C ASN A 6 -19.77 3.82 1.72
N LEU A 7 -19.18 3.79 0.51
CA LEU A 7 -17.73 3.76 0.29
C LEU A 7 -17.07 5.13 0.49
N ALA A 8 -17.83 6.22 0.40
CA ALA A 8 -17.28 7.58 0.45
C ALA A 8 -16.55 7.90 1.78
N PRO A 9 -17.11 7.59 2.97
CA PRO A 9 -16.40 7.79 4.24
C PRO A 9 -15.10 6.99 4.34
N LEU A 10 -15.04 5.80 3.72
CA LEU A 10 -13.85 4.95 3.76
C LEU A 10 -12.72 5.55 2.91
N PHE A 11 -13.03 6.01 1.70
CA PHE A 11 -12.05 6.70 0.85
C PHE A 11 -11.60 8.04 1.46
N LEU A 12 -12.51 8.80 2.08
CA LEU A 12 -12.17 10.01 2.81
C LEU A 12 -11.21 9.73 3.97
N ASN A 13 -11.46 8.69 4.76
CA ASN A 13 -10.57 8.29 5.85
C ASN A 13 -9.20 7.83 5.33
N MET A 14 -9.16 7.02 4.27
CA MET A 14 -7.90 6.62 3.63
C MET A 14 -7.11 7.84 3.15
N MET A 15 -7.77 8.79 2.48
CA MET A 15 -7.17 10.03 2.01
C MET A 15 -6.61 10.85 3.18
N ALA A 16 -7.39 11.07 4.23
CA ALA A 16 -6.98 11.85 5.39
C ALA A 16 -5.77 11.24 6.11
N VAL A 17 -5.80 9.93 6.37
CA VAL A 17 -4.68 9.21 7.01
C VAL A 17 -3.44 9.25 6.12
N ALA A 18 -3.59 9.04 4.81
CA ALA A 18 -2.47 9.07 3.88
C ALA A 18 -1.84 10.47 3.79
N LEU A 19 -2.64 11.54 3.71
CA LEU A 19 -2.14 12.92 3.73
C LEU A 19 -1.42 13.26 5.04
N ALA A 20 -2.03 12.94 6.19
CA ALA A 20 -1.40 13.17 7.49
C ALA A 20 -0.06 12.43 7.61
N THR A 21 -0.01 11.18 7.14
CA THR A 21 1.22 10.38 7.12
C THR A 21 2.26 10.98 6.17
N ALA A 22 1.85 11.44 4.99
CA ALA A 22 2.76 12.10 4.04
C ALA A 22 3.40 13.34 4.66
N VAL A 23 2.59 14.21 5.27
CA VAL A 23 3.05 15.43 5.95
C VAL A 23 4.05 15.08 7.06
N MET A 24 3.72 14.12 7.91
CA MET A 24 4.61 13.63 8.96
C MET A 24 5.96 13.16 8.39
N LEU A 25 5.94 12.34 7.34
CA LEU A 25 7.15 11.81 6.70
C LEU A 25 8.00 12.91 6.04
N VAL A 26 7.37 13.93 5.43
CA VAL A 26 8.06 15.11 4.88
C VAL A 26 8.80 15.84 5.99
N PHE A 27 8.15 16.16 7.11
CA PHE A 27 8.80 16.82 8.25
C PHE A 27 9.96 16.00 8.81
N PHE A 28 9.80 14.68 8.98
CA PHE A 28 10.90 13.81 9.40
C PHE A 28 12.07 13.81 8.41
N ARG A 29 11.78 13.81 7.11
CA ARG A 29 12.82 13.83 6.06
C ARG A 29 13.55 15.17 5.99
N LEU A 30 12.87 16.28 6.27
CA LEU A 30 13.48 17.60 6.36
C LEU A 30 14.42 17.68 7.58
N GLY A 31 13.98 17.20 8.75
CA GLY A 31 14.81 17.18 9.96
C GLY A 31 15.94 16.15 9.96
N ASN A 32 15.82 15.07 9.17
CA ASN A 32 16.79 13.97 9.14
C ASN A 32 17.13 13.54 7.70
N PRO A 33 17.91 14.34 6.94
CA PRO A 33 18.14 14.07 5.51
C PRO A 33 18.85 12.76 5.18
N HIS A 34 19.55 12.19 6.17
CA HIS A 34 20.27 10.94 6.07
C HIS A 34 19.37 9.70 6.09
N LEU A 35 18.09 9.83 6.47
CA LEU A 35 17.12 8.74 6.43
C LEU A 35 16.65 8.51 4.99
N ARG A 36 17.45 7.76 4.24
CA ARG A 36 17.13 7.34 2.87
C ARG A 36 15.80 6.58 2.85
N GLY A 37 14.99 6.74 1.81
CA GLY A 37 13.69 6.05 1.67
C GLY A 37 12.48 6.77 2.28
N VAL A 38 12.64 7.58 3.33
CA VAL A 38 11.51 8.30 3.97
C VAL A 38 10.77 9.23 3.01
N GLY A 39 11.50 9.97 2.16
CA GLY A 39 10.88 10.81 1.13
C GLY A 39 10.12 9.99 0.08
N THR A 40 10.55 8.77 -0.21
CA THR A 40 9.83 7.87 -1.12
C THR A 40 8.53 7.36 -0.49
N TRP A 41 8.54 7.07 0.82
CA TRP A 41 7.29 6.80 1.54
C TRP A 41 6.35 8.00 1.54
N ALA A 42 6.85 9.21 1.71
CA ALA A 42 6.00 10.40 1.62
C ALA A 42 5.29 10.49 0.26
N LEU A 43 6.02 10.27 -0.84
CA LEU A 43 5.44 10.20 -2.19
C LEU A 43 4.45 9.04 -2.33
N ALA A 44 4.73 7.87 -1.75
CA ALA A 44 3.81 6.74 -1.73
C ALA A 44 2.48 7.12 -1.08
N ARG A 45 2.52 7.81 0.06
CA ARG A 45 1.31 8.25 0.77
C ARG A 45 0.56 9.35 0.02
N LEU A 46 1.24 10.25 -0.67
CA LEU A 46 0.59 11.23 -1.56
C LEU A 46 -0.10 10.55 -2.75
N ALA A 47 0.55 9.56 -3.37
CA ALA A 47 -0.05 8.78 -4.45
C ALA A 47 -1.29 8.01 -3.96
N LEU A 48 -1.21 7.41 -2.77
CA LEU A 48 -2.35 6.73 -2.14
C LEU A 48 -3.51 7.69 -1.84
N ALA A 49 -3.21 8.88 -1.30
CA ALA A 49 -4.21 9.90 -1.04
C ALA A 49 -4.90 10.38 -2.32
N ALA A 50 -4.13 10.63 -3.38
CA ALA A 50 -4.65 11.00 -4.68
C ALA A 50 -5.51 9.89 -5.28
N GLY A 51 -5.08 8.63 -5.18
CA GLY A 51 -5.87 7.48 -5.62
C GLY A 51 -7.21 7.36 -4.88
N ALA A 52 -7.20 7.53 -3.56
CA ALA A 52 -8.41 7.53 -2.75
C ALA A 52 -9.34 8.72 -3.09
N ALA A 53 -8.79 9.90 -3.35
CA ALA A 53 -9.57 11.07 -3.79
C ALA A 53 -10.22 10.85 -5.16
N VAL A 54 -9.50 10.26 -6.11
CA VAL A 54 -10.04 9.89 -7.43
C VAL A 54 -11.14 8.84 -7.27
N HIS A 55 -10.97 7.85 -6.40
CA HIS A 55 -12.02 6.87 -6.09
C HIS A 55 -13.24 7.49 -5.43
N LEU A 56 -13.08 8.51 -4.59
CA LEU A 56 -14.19 9.24 -3.99
C LEU A 56 -15.06 9.93 -5.06
N VAL A 57 -14.44 10.61 -6.03
CA VAL A 57 -15.14 11.24 -7.16
C VAL A 57 -15.75 10.18 -8.08
N GLY A 58 -15.04 9.07 -8.30
CA GLY A 58 -15.50 7.97 -9.16
C GLY A 58 -16.77 7.26 -8.68
N ILE A 59 -17.20 7.45 -7.41
CA ILE A 59 -18.45 6.88 -6.87
C ILE A 59 -19.67 7.34 -7.68
N GLU A 60 -19.60 8.54 -8.26
CA GLU A 60 -20.65 9.06 -9.13
C GLU A 60 -20.82 8.17 -10.37
N PRO A 61 -22.06 7.72 -10.70
CA PRO A 61 -22.30 6.81 -11.81
C PRO A 61 -21.72 7.28 -13.14
N GLU A 62 -21.76 8.60 -13.39
CA GLU A 62 -21.27 9.25 -14.62
C GLU A 62 -19.74 9.28 -14.71
N LEU A 63 -19.06 9.19 -13.56
CA LEU A 63 -17.60 9.29 -13.45
C LEU A 63 -16.94 7.96 -13.08
N ARG A 64 -17.66 6.84 -13.16
CA ARG A 64 -17.15 5.49 -12.80
C ARG A 64 -15.86 5.11 -13.51
N LEU A 65 -15.59 5.62 -14.71
CA LEU A 65 -14.34 5.39 -15.43
C LEU A 65 -13.12 5.95 -14.69
N LEU A 66 -13.29 6.94 -13.81
CA LEU A 66 -12.23 7.47 -12.95
C LEU A 66 -11.76 6.45 -11.91
N PHE A 67 -12.48 5.35 -11.66
CA PHE A 67 -11.96 4.29 -10.80
C PHE A 67 -10.64 3.70 -11.30
N LEU A 68 -10.43 3.68 -12.62
CA LEU A 68 -9.20 3.18 -13.23
C LEU A 68 -7.97 4.01 -12.81
N PRO A 69 -7.89 5.33 -13.09
CA PRO A 69 -6.76 6.13 -12.63
C PRO A 69 -6.58 6.09 -11.10
N GLY A 70 -7.66 5.94 -10.32
CA GLY A 70 -7.57 5.70 -8.89
C GLY A 70 -6.77 4.44 -8.52
N PHE A 71 -7.05 3.30 -9.16
CA PHE A 71 -6.30 2.06 -8.93
C PHE A 71 -4.82 2.17 -9.30
N LEU A 72 -4.51 2.85 -10.41
CA LEU A 72 -3.12 3.07 -10.84
C LEU A 72 -2.32 3.84 -9.79
N LEU A 73 -2.92 4.88 -9.20
CA LEU A 73 -2.28 5.67 -8.14
C LEU A 73 -2.05 4.85 -6.86
N ILE A 74 -2.99 3.97 -6.50
CA ILE A 74 -2.82 3.06 -5.36
C ILE A 74 -1.71 2.05 -5.62
N TYR A 75 -1.63 1.48 -6.82
CA TYR A 75 -0.55 0.55 -7.18
C TYR A 75 0.81 1.23 -7.21
N LEU A 76 0.87 2.46 -7.73
CA LEU A 76 2.05 3.29 -7.66
C LEU A 76 2.49 3.53 -6.20
N ALA A 77 1.54 3.73 -5.27
CA ALA A 77 1.86 3.84 -3.87
C ALA A 77 2.57 2.59 -3.32
N PHE A 78 2.09 1.38 -3.64
CA PHE A 78 2.74 0.14 -3.19
C PHE A 78 4.15 -0.05 -3.77
N LEU A 79 4.35 0.34 -5.04
CA LEU A 79 5.67 0.35 -5.67
C LEU A 79 6.62 1.30 -4.95
N LEU A 80 6.17 2.52 -4.67
CA LEU A 80 6.95 3.52 -3.94
C LEU A 80 7.23 3.09 -2.50
N ASP A 81 6.29 2.43 -1.83
CA ASP A 81 6.49 1.88 -0.50
C ASP A 81 7.64 0.86 -0.46
N TYR A 82 7.65 -0.09 -1.41
CA TYR A 82 8.75 -1.04 -1.55
C TYR A 82 10.08 -0.34 -1.75
N VAL A 83 10.14 0.60 -2.71
CA VAL A 83 11.37 1.34 -3.01
C VAL A 83 11.84 2.11 -1.78
N GLY A 84 10.91 2.70 -1.03
CA GLY A 84 11.20 3.35 0.24
C GLY A 84 11.76 2.39 1.28
N HIS A 85 11.20 1.18 1.44
CA HIS A 85 11.70 0.16 2.36
C HIS A 85 13.09 -0.34 1.96
N CYS A 86 13.33 -0.62 0.68
CA CYS A 86 14.66 -1.00 0.20
C CYS A 86 15.70 0.07 0.53
N ARG A 87 15.40 1.33 0.19
CA ARG A 87 16.30 2.47 0.45
C ARG A 87 16.54 2.69 1.94
N PHE A 88 15.51 2.57 2.77
CA PHE A 88 15.62 2.77 4.22
C PHE A 88 16.45 1.67 4.89
N LEU A 89 16.24 0.42 4.49
CA LEU A 89 16.93 -0.74 5.05
C LEU A 89 18.32 -0.98 4.43
N GLY A 90 18.78 -0.09 3.54
CA GLY A 90 20.09 -0.20 2.88
C GLY A 90 20.22 -1.42 1.96
N ARG A 91 19.09 -1.95 1.47
CA ARG A 91 19.09 -3.06 0.52
C ARG A 91 19.14 -2.51 -0.90
N SER A 92 19.91 -3.16 -1.77
CA SER A 92 19.79 -2.84 -3.19
C SER A 92 18.36 -3.15 -3.61
N THR A 93 17.81 -2.36 -4.52
CA THR A 93 16.58 -2.71 -5.25
C THR A 93 16.82 -3.89 -6.21
N GLY A 94 17.95 -4.59 -6.08
CA GLY A 94 18.41 -5.65 -6.96
C GLY A 94 17.52 -6.88 -6.87
N ALA A 95 17.08 -7.33 -8.05
CA ALA A 95 16.19 -8.47 -8.30
C ALA A 95 14.68 -8.27 -8.04
N TRP A 96 14.10 -7.19 -8.56
CA TRP A 96 12.65 -7.08 -8.84
C TRP A 96 12.24 -7.02 -10.35
N PRO A 97 12.89 -7.71 -11.31
CA PRO A 97 12.37 -7.83 -12.68
C PRO A 97 10.90 -8.28 -12.81
N GLY A 98 10.39 -9.10 -11.86
CA GLY A 98 8.99 -9.55 -11.83
C GLY A 98 7.96 -8.50 -11.40
N LEU A 99 8.42 -7.37 -10.88
CA LEU A 99 7.59 -6.27 -10.43
C LEU A 99 7.39 -5.21 -11.52
N LEU A 100 8.33 -5.18 -12.48
CA LEU A 100 8.11 -4.67 -13.82
C LEU A 100 7.01 -5.47 -14.56
N VAL A 101 7.02 -6.82 -14.46
CA VAL A 101 5.98 -7.68 -15.07
C VAL A 101 4.60 -7.51 -14.41
N GLY A 102 4.54 -7.37 -13.08
CA GLY A 102 3.29 -7.10 -12.36
C GLY A 102 2.67 -5.73 -12.69
N THR A 103 3.50 -4.72 -12.94
CA THR A 103 3.08 -3.40 -13.42
C THR A 103 2.62 -3.44 -14.88
N VAL A 104 3.22 -4.30 -15.70
CA VAL A 104 2.83 -4.53 -17.11
C VAL A 104 1.49 -5.30 -17.23
N THR A 105 1.15 -6.19 -16.31
CA THR A 105 -0.16 -6.88 -16.26
C THR A 105 -1.29 -5.96 -15.76
N ILE A 106 -1.00 -5.06 -14.81
CA ILE A 106 -1.90 -3.96 -14.38
C ILE A 106 -2.29 -3.06 -15.57
N ILE A 107 -1.34 -2.83 -16.50
CA ILE A 107 -1.54 -2.08 -17.75
C ILE A 107 -2.38 -2.85 -18.78
N MET A 108 -2.31 -4.19 -18.83
CA MET A 108 -3.03 -5.01 -19.83
C MET A 108 -4.52 -5.21 -19.53
N LEU A 109 -4.92 -5.14 -18.26
CA LEU A 109 -6.28 -5.47 -17.82
C LEU A 109 -7.21 -4.27 -17.72
N MET A 110 -6.62 -3.07 -17.63
CA MET A 110 -7.33 -1.81 -17.87
C MET A 110 -7.76 -1.66 -19.33
N VAL A 111 -6.98 -2.19 -20.29
CA VAL A 111 -7.29 -2.19 -21.73
C VAL A 111 -8.50 -3.09 -22.06
N ILE A 112 -8.72 -4.17 -21.30
CA ILE A 112 -9.92 -5.03 -21.40
C ILE A 112 -11.13 -4.37 -20.73
N ALA A 113 -10.92 -3.63 -19.63
CA ALA A 113 -11.95 -2.90 -18.89
C ALA A 113 -12.66 -1.79 -19.70
N THR A 114 -12.05 -1.31 -20.79
CA THR A 114 -12.64 -0.34 -21.72
C THR A 114 -13.42 -0.96 -22.90
N ALA A 115 -13.38 -2.28 -23.10
CA ALA A 115 -13.88 -2.90 -24.34
C ALA A 115 -15.09 -3.87 -24.16
N TYR A 116 -15.26 -4.52 -23.00
CA TYR A 116 -16.29 -5.58 -22.85
C TYR A 116 -16.91 -5.60 -21.44
N GLY A 117 -18.09 -4.98 -21.28
CA GLY A 117 -18.91 -5.00 -20.06
C GLY A 117 -19.22 -6.37 -19.41
N PRO A 118 -19.18 -7.52 -20.10
CA PRO A 118 -19.39 -8.84 -19.48
C PRO A 118 -18.25 -9.34 -18.55
N LEU A 119 -17.06 -8.72 -18.54
CA LEU A 119 -15.86 -9.28 -17.89
C LEU A 119 -15.45 -8.63 -16.55
N ILE A 120 -16.33 -7.84 -15.93
CA ILE A 120 -16.00 -7.07 -14.71
C ILE A 120 -15.51 -7.92 -13.53
N GLY A 121 -15.99 -9.17 -13.40
CA GLY A 121 -15.48 -10.11 -12.40
C GLY A 121 -14.01 -10.47 -12.60
N ILE A 122 -13.60 -10.74 -13.84
CA ILE A 122 -12.19 -11.06 -14.16
C ILE A 122 -11.28 -9.87 -13.82
N ILE A 123 -11.74 -8.66 -14.09
CA ILE A 123 -11.00 -7.41 -13.79
C ILE A 123 -10.78 -7.24 -12.28
N LEU A 124 -11.82 -7.47 -11.47
CA LEU A 124 -11.70 -7.42 -10.01
C LEU A 124 -10.73 -8.47 -9.47
N SER A 125 -10.81 -9.71 -9.96
CA SER A 125 -9.89 -10.79 -9.57
C SER A 125 -8.43 -10.46 -9.86
N LEU A 126 -8.17 -9.90 -11.04
CA LEU A 126 -6.81 -9.58 -11.42
C LEU A 126 -6.28 -8.32 -10.74
N SER A 127 -7.16 -7.38 -10.37
CA SER A 127 -6.82 -6.27 -9.47
C SER A 127 -6.38 -6.77 -8.09
N MET A 128 -7.08 -7.76 -7.51
CA MET A 128 -6.68 -8.40 -6.25
C MET A 128 -5.33 -9.13 -6.41
N LEU A 129 -5.14 -9.85 -7.51
CA LEU A 129 -3.87 -10.54 -7.81
C LEU A 129 -2.71 -9.56 -7.93
N ALA A 130 -2.91 -8.46 -8.67
CA ALA A 130 -1.94 -7.38 -8.80
C ALA A 130 -1.56 -6.80 -7.44
N GLN A 131 -2.54 -6.50 -6.59
CA GLN A 131 -2.30 -6.04 -5.23
C GLN A 131 -1.44 -7.03 -4.43
N ILE A 132 -1.75 -8.32 -4.46
CA ILE A 132 -0.97 -9.37 -3.77
C ILE A 132 0.49 -9.36 -4.26
N LEU A 133 0.70 -9.34 -5.58
CA LEU A 133 2.03 -9.38 -6.20
C LEU A 133 2.87 -8.13 -5.90
N LEU A 134 2.23 -6.96 -5.77
CA LEU A 134 2.90 -5.71 -5.43
C LEU A 134 3.32 -5.63 -3.95
N ILE A 135 2.46 -6.14 -3.06
CA ILE A 135 2.61 -6.00 -1.60
C ILE A 135 3.50 -7.10 -1.01
N THR A 136 3.42 -8.32 -1.55
CA THR A 136 4.14 -9.49 -1.03
C THR A 136 5.65 -9.28 -0.91
N PRO A 137 6.35 -8.67 -1.86
CA PRO A 137 7.80 -8.56 -1.74
C PRO A 137 8.22 -7.50 -0.72
N THR A 138 7.40 -6.48 -0.48
CA THR A 138 7.56 -5.55 0.65
C THR A 138 7.44 -6.30 1.98
N LEU A 139 6.43 -7.17 2.11
CA LEU A 139 6.27 -8.05 3.26
C LEU A 139 7.49 -8.97 3.44
N LEU A 140 7.94 -9.64 2.39
CA LEU A 140 9.11 -10.54 2.45
C LEU A 140 10.39 -9.78 2.81
N LEU A 141 10.56 -8.57 2.29
CA LEU A 141 11.69 -7.69 2.62
C LEU A 141 11.73 -7.39 4.13
N LEU A 142 10.59 -7.01 4.71
CA LEU A 142 10.47 -6.72 6.14
C LEU A 142 10.67 -7.98 7.00
N LEU A 143 10.05 -9.10 6.63
CA LEU A 143 10.18 -10.37 7.34
C LEU A 143 11.59 -10.96 7.29
N ARG A 144 12.35 -10.72 6.22
CA ARG A 144 13.73 -11.18 6.06
C ARG A 144 14.76 -10.20 6.62
N HIS A 145 14.35 -9.02 7.09
CA HIS A 145 15.29 -8.05 7.65
C HIS A 145 15.92 -8.57 8.95
N ARG A 146 17.26 -8.56 9.04
CA ARG A 146 18.03 -9.21 10.11
C ARG A 146 18.69 -8.26 11.10
N ASP A 147 18.64 -6.94 10.90
CA ASP A 147 19.20 -6.00 11.89
C ASP A 147 18.40 -6.12 13.20
N PRO A 148 19.02 -6.57 14.31
CA PRO A 148 18.30 -6.84 15.55
C PRO A 148 17.65 -5.58 16.12
N ALA A 149 18.26 -4.40 15.92
CA ALA A 149 17.70 -3.15 16.41
C ALA A 149 16.44 -2.72 15.64
N LEU A 150 16.35 -3.06 14.35
CA LEU A 150 15.20 -2.75 13.51
C LEU A 150 14.20 -3.92 13.40
N ARG A 151 14.46 -5.06 14.05
CA ARG A 151 13.64 -6.27 13.90
C ARG A 151 12.22 -6.08 14.42
N GLY A 152 12.05 -5.55 15.63
CA GLY A 152 10.74 -5.23 16.19
C GLY A 152 9.93 -4.27 15.30
N PRO A 153 10.49 -3.09 14.94
CA PRO A 153 9.83 -2.14 14.05
C PRO A 153 9.44 -2.72 12.68
N THR A 154 10.34 -3.48 12.04
CA THR A 154 10.06 -4.09 10.72
C THR A 154 8.98 -5.17 10.80
N LEU A 155 8.93 -5.96 11.86
CA LEU A 155 7.84 -6.92 12.10
C LEU A 155 6.50 -6.21 12.37
N ALA A 156 6.51 -5.12 13.15
CA ALA A 156 5.30 -4.34 13.41
C ALA A 156 4.71 -3.75 12.10
N VAL A 157 5.56 -3.29 11.19
CA VAL A 157 5.16 -2.79 9.87
C VAL A 157 4.72 -3.93 8.95
N ALA A 158 5.32 -5.12 9.07
CA ALA A 158 4.96 -6.29 8.29
C ALA A 158 3.53 -6.77 8.56
N LEU A 159 3.01 -6.61 9.79
CA LEU A 159 1.66 -7.04 10.17
C LEU A 159 0.56 -6.42 9.29
N PRO A 160 0.51 -5.09 9.09
CA PRO A 160 -0.37 -4.50 8.09
C PRO A 160 -0.18 -5.08 6.70
N TYR A 161 1.05 -5.17 6.18
CA TYR A 161 1.29 -5.72 4.84
C TYR A 161 0.79 -7.17 4.72
N LEU A 162 0.89 -7.97 5.78
CA LEU A 162 0.33 -9.30 5.85
C LEU A 162 -1.20 -9.27 5.75
N ALA A 163 -1.88 -8.40 6.50
CA ALA A 163 -3.34 -8.21 6.35
C ALA A 163 -3.73 -7.77 4.93
N TRP A 164 -2.94 -6.88 4.34
CA TRP A 164 -3.09 -6.41 2.94
C TRP A 164 -2.84 -7.49 1.88
N VAL A 165 -2.21 -8.62 2.23
CA VAL A 165 -2.08 -9.81 1.38
C VAL A 165 -3.19 -10.83 1.69
N ILE A 166 -3.43 -11.14 2.96
CA ILE A 166 -4.42 -12.15 3.37
C ILE A 166 -5.83 -11.78 2.89
N MET A 167 -6.23 -10.51 3.02
CA MET A 167 -7.57 -10.07 2.64
C MET A 167 -7.87 -10.20 1.14
N PRO A 168 -7.04 -9.68 0.20
CA PRO A 168 -7.27 -9.91 -1.22
C PRO A 168 -7.12 -11.39 -1.61
N VAL A 169 -6.27 -12.17 -0.95
CA VAL A 169 -6.20 -13.63 -1.18
C VAL A 169 -7.53 -14.29 -0.80
N ALA A 170 -8.05 -14.01 0.40
CA ALA A 170 -9.31 -14.56 0.87
C ALA A 170 -10.49 -14.15 -0.03
N ARG A 171 -10.54 -12.88 -0.45
CA ARG A 171 -11.53 -12.39 -1.41
C ARG A 171 -11.40 -13.06 -2.76
N LEU A 172 -10.18 -13.22 -3.30
CA LEU A 172 -9.95 -13.88 -4.58
C LEU A 172 -10.40 -15.35 -4.54
N ILE A 173 -10.15 -16.08 -3.44
CA ILE A 173 -10.61 -17.45 -3.23
C ILE A 173 -12.14 -17.50 -3.18
N LEU A 174 -12.77 -16.67 -2.33
CA LEU A 174 -14.23 -16.58 -2.21
C LEU A 174 -14.88 -16.26 -3.56
N PHE A 175 -14.32 -15.32 -4.30
CA PHE A 175 -14.86 -14.88 -5.58
C PHE A 175 -14.71 -15.93 -6.67
N SER A 176 -13.57 -16.65 -6.70
CA SER A 176 -13.34 -17.76 -7.62
C SER A 176 -14.23 -18.98 -7.30
N ALA A 177 -14.43 -19.28 -6.01
CA ALA A 177 -15.29 -20.39 -5.57
C ALA A 177 -16.78 -20.17 -5.92
N ASN A 178 -17.20 -18.91 -6.05
CA ASN A 178 -18.58 -18.55 -6.38
C ASN A 178 -18.72 -18.06 -7.83
N GLN A 179 -17.90 -18.56 -8.75
CA GLN A 179 -18.03 -18.30 -10.19
C GLN A 179 -18.00 -16.80 -10.55
N PHE A 180 -17.24 -15.99 -9.81
CA PHE A 180 -17.08 -14.54 -10.03
C PHE A 180 -18.39 -13.74 -9.91
N GLN A 181 -19.35 -14.21 -9.10
CA GLN A 181 -20.60 -13.49 -8.82
C GLN A 181 -20.37 -12.21 -8.01
N LEU A 182 -20.62 -11.04 -8.62
CA LEU A 182 -20.38 -9.70 -8.05
C LEU A 182 -21.06 -9.42 -6.70
N GLY A 183 -22.21 -10.05 -6.43
CA GLY A 183 -22.93 -9.87 -5.18
C GLY A 183 -22.15 -10.28 -3.93
N ILE A 184 -21.26 -11.27 -4.06
CA ILE A 184 -20.44 -11.78 -2.95
C ILE A 184 -19.23 -10.86 -2.72
N ASP A 185 -18.64 -10.29 -3.77
CA ASP A 185 -17.54 -9.34 -3.61
C ASP A 185 -18.02 -8.05 -2.93
N ASN A 186 -19.20 -7.55 -3.30
CA ASN A 186 -19.78 -6.36 -2.69
C ASN A 186 -19.99 -6.50 -1.16
N GLY A 187 -20.24 -7.72 -0.66
CA GLY A 187 -20.32 -8.01 0.77
C GLY A 187 -18.97 -8.00 1.50
N ALA A 188 -17.87 -8.24 0.79
CA ALA A 188 -16.51 -8.34 1.34
C ALA A 188 -15.68 -7.06 1.18
N VAL A 189 -16.05 -6.16 0.24
CA VAL A 189 -15.35 -4.88 -0.01
C VAL A 189 -15.28 -4.00 1.24
N GLY A 190 -16.40 -3.85 1.97
CA GLY A 190 -16.47 -2.96 3.12
C GLY A 190 -15.55 -3.37 4.27
N PRO A 191 -15.66 -4.59 4.79
CA PRO A 191 -14.73 -5.12 5.79
C PRO A 191 -13.26 -5.02 5.35
N ALA A 192 -12.98 -5.27 4.06
CA ALA A 192 -11.63 -5.16 3.52
C ALA A 192 -11.09 -3.72 3.54
N LEU A 193 -11.91 -2.72 3.21
CA LEU A 193 -11.53 -1.32 3.26
C LEU A 193 -11.35 -0.79 4.69
N VAL A 194 -12.18 -1.23 5.63
CA VAL A 194 -12.01 -0.91 7.07
C VAL A 194 -10.67 -1.44 7.58
N LEU A 195 -10.38 -2.72 7.33
CA LEU A 195 -9.12 -3.33 7.71
C LEU A 195 -7.92 -2.70 6.99
N GLY A 196 -8.09 -2.32 5.71
CA GLY A 196 -7.09 -1.58 4.96
C GLY A 196 -6.77 -0.23 5.62
N THR A 197 -7.79 0.54 5.99
CA THR A 197 -7.64 1.85 6.64
C THR A 197 -6.94 1.73 8.00
N THR A 198 -7.36 0.77 8.84
CA THR A 198 -6.67 0.46 10.10
C THR A 198 -5.22 0.05 9.85
N GLY A 199 -4.98 -0.75 8.80
CA GLY A 199 -3.64 -1.12 8.35
C GLY A 199 -2.77 0.09 7.98
N LEU A 200 -3.32 1.13 7.35
CA LEU A 200 -2.57 2.36 7.04
C LEU A 200 -2.12 3.11 8.30
N ILE A 201 -2.98 3.19 9.32
CA ILE A 201 -2.64 3.82 10.60
C ILE A 201 -1.48 3.05 11.26
N LEU A 202 -1.59 1.73 11.33
CA LEU A 202 -0.55 0.87 11.88
C LEU A 202 0.77 0.95 11.08
N GLN A 203 0.69 1.06 9.75
CA GLN A 203 1.87 1.32 8.91
C GLN A 203 2.52 2.66 9.24
N ALA A 204 1.75 3.73 9.44
CA ALA A 204 2.26 5.04 9.81
C ALA A 204 3.00 5.00 11.15
N ILE A 205 2.40 4.35 12.17
CA ILE A 205 3.01 4.15 13.48
C ILE A 205 4.31 3.34 13.36
N GLY A 206 4.27 2.21 12.64
CA GLY A 206 5.43 1.35 12.44
C GLY A 206 6.57 2.05 11.68
N MET A 207 6.25 2.85 10.66
CA MET A 207 7.22 3.70 9.96
C MET A 207 7.83 4.75 10.88
N GLY A 208 7.02 5.40 11.71
CA GLY A 208 7.49 6.32 12.75
C GLY A 208 8.47 5.64 13.72
N TRP A 209 8.16 4.40 14.13
CA TRP A 209 9.03 3.61 14.98
C TRP A 209 10.36 3.27 14.29
N MET A 210 10.34 2.83 13.03
CA MET A 210 11.56 2.59 12.25
C MET A 210 12.44 3.84 12.17
N ILE A 211 11.84 5.00 11.83
CA ILE A 211 12.51 6.30 11.73
C ILE A 211 13.15 6.68 13.06
N TRP A 212 12.41 6.56 14.16
CA TRP A 212 12.90 6.88 15.51
C TRP A 212 14.08 6.00 15.90
N THR A 213 13.98 4.68 15.71
CA THR A 213 15.06 3.73 16.02
C THR A 213 16.32 4.03 15.21
N ARG A 214 16.20 4.29 13.91
CA ARG A 214 17.34 4.60 13.03
C ARG A 214 18.01 5.91 13.42
N THR A 215 17.22 6.91 13.81
CA THR A 215 17.74 8.21 14.30
C THR A 215 18.52 8.03 15.60
N ARG A 216 18.02 7.20 16.53
CA ARG A 216 18.72 6.86 17.77
C ARG A 216 20.06 6.16 17.51
N GLN A 217 20.08 5.16 16.63
CA GLN A 217 21.32 4.46 16.25
C GLN A 217 22.39 5.43 15.74
N LYS A 218 22.00 6.39 14.89
CA LYS A 218 22.95 7.39 14.36
C LYS A 218 23.47 8.34 15.44
N ARG A 219 22.61 8.80 16.35
CA ARG A 219 23.03 9.68 17.46
C ARG A 219 24.00 8.97 18.39
N ALA A 220 23.75 7.70 18.70
CA ALA A 220 24.67 6.88 19.51
C ALA A 220 26.04 6.72 18.84
N ALA A 221 26.07 6.44 17.53
CA ALA A 221 27.32 6.34 16.77
C ALA A 221 28.12 7.66 16.77
N ALA A 222 27.45 8.81 16.68
CA ALA A 222 28.08 10.13 16.71
C ALA A 222 28.65 10.50 18.09
N SER A 223 28.02 10.05 19.19
CA SER A 223 28.58 10.25 20.54
C SER A 223 29.84 9.42 20.77
N THR A 224 29.91 8.20 20.23
CA THR A 224 31.09 7.33 20.40
C THR A 224 32.31 7.84 19.63
N SER A 225 32.11 8.49 18.47
CA SER A 225 33.22 9.08 17.70
C SER A 225 33.82 10.35 18.31
N LEU A 226 33.17 10.97 19.32
CA LEU A 226 33.68 12.16 20.01
C LEU A 226 34.46 11.81 21.29
N SER A 227 34.35 10.56 21.76
CA SER A 227 35.05 10.05 22.94
C SER A 227 36.38 9.33 22.62
N THR A 228 36.73 9.24 21.33
CA THR A 228 37.97 8.66 20.80
C THR A 228 38.80 9.72 20.13
#